data_AF-F8LES2-F1
#
_entry.id   AF-F8LES2-F1
#
_cell.length_a   1.000
_cell.length_b   1.000
_cell.length_c   1.000
_cell.angle_alpha   90.00
_cell.angle_beta   90.00
_cell.angle_gamma   90.00
#
_symmetry.space_group_name_H-M   'P 1'
#
loop_
_entity.id
_entity.type
_entity.pdbx_description
1 polymer ?
#
loop_
_entity_poly.entity_id
_entity_poly.type
_entity_poly.pdbx_seq_one_letter_code
_entity_poly.pdbx_strand_id
1 'polypeptide(L)'
;MEGMAAKISREIAPKIERPVKDVVSNGGKGQIWSETKKRSSVTNAYKHWKDHGNEFPELNNAKEYVDRAHNFLRDPSALSRTRPNGEILKYDSRSNTFGSYTKDGIPKTLFKPDPSKHRHSTNLEYFYGQ
;
A
#
# COMPACT_ATOMS: atom_id res chain seq x y z
N MET A 1 -16.44 -61.89 -8.16
CA MET A 1 -17.39 -61.17 -9.02
C MET A 1 -17.52 -59.77 -8.46
N GLU A 2 -17.00 -58.81 -9.22
CA GLU A 2 -17.28 -57.38 -9.05
C GLU A 2 -18.78 -57.10 -9.23
N GLY A 3 -19.26 -56.01 -8.64
CA GLY A 3 -20.64 -55.52 -8.81
C GLY A 3 -20.87 -54.24 -7.99
N MET A 4 -20.31 -53.11 -8.41
CA MET A 4 -21.03 -52.09 -9.19
C MET A 4 -21.95 -51.21 -8.31
N ALA A 5 -21.38 -50.34 -7.45
CA ALA A 5 -22.15 -49.23 -6.87
C ALA A 5 -21.35 -48.06 -6.26
N ALA A 6 -20.03 -48.17 -6.05
CA ALA A 6 -19.30 -47.15 -5.27
C ALA A 6 -18.06 -46.55 -5.96
N LYS A 7 -17.99 -46.58 -7.30
CA LYS A 7 -16.85 -46.01 -8.07
C LYS A 7 -17.27 -44.97 -9.11
N ILE A 8 -18.32 -44.21 -8.83
CA ILE A 8 -18.66 -43.04 -9.65
C ILE A 8 -19.00 -41.90 -8.70
N SER A 9 -17.99 -41.06 -8.40
CA SER A 9 -18.12 -39.65 -7.90
C SER A 9 -16.85 -39.17 -7.17
N ARG A 10 -15.64 -39.48 -7.65
CA ARG A 10 -14.41 -38.87 -7.12
C ARG A 10 -13.50 -38.21 -8.16
N GLU A 11 -13.94 -38.09 -9.42
CA GLU A 11 -13.12 -37.50 -10.49
C GLU A 11 -13.63 -36.17 -11.05
N ILE A 12 -14.49 -35.45 -10.33
CA ILE A 12 -14.88 -34.10 -10.75
C ILE A 12 -15.01 -33.17 -9.54
N ALA A 13 -13.87 -32.77 -9.00
CA ALA A 13 -13.79 -31.58 -8.15
C ALA A 13 -12.52 -30.83 -8.55
N PRO A 14 -12.61 -29.54 -8.94
CA PRO A 14 -11.42 -28.77 -9.21
C PRO A 14 -10.66 -28.60 -7.88
N LYS A 15 -9.39 -28.99 -7.89
CA LYS A 15 -8.46 -28.90 -6.76
C LYS A 15 -8.10 -27.42 -6.54
N ILE A 16 -9.04 -26.63 -6.01
CA ILE A 16 -8.84 -25.21 -5.71
C ILE A 16 -8.95 -24.97 -4.21
N GLU A 17 -8.08 -25.61 -3.44
CA GLU A 17 -7.72 -25.10 -2.13
C GLU A 17 -6.20 -25.13 -2.01
N ARG A 18 -5.56 -24.12 -2.63
CA ARG A 18 -4.26 -23.70 -2.14
C ARG A 18 -4.54 -22.99 -0.81
N PRO A 19 -3.91 -23.37 0.31
CA PRO A 19 -4.06 -22.63 1.54
C PRO A 19 -3.65 -21.18 1.26
N VAL A 20 -4.53 -20.23 1.58
CA VAL A 20 -4.39 -18.77 1.34
C VAL A 20 -3.04 -18.20 1.84
N LYS A 21 -2.39 -18.94 2.73
CA LYS A 21 -1.08 -18.73 3.33
C LYS A 21 0.07 -18.71 2.30
N ASP A 22 -0.03 -19.50 1.23
CA ASP A 22 1.10 -19.77 0.32
C ASP A 22 1.07 -18.90 -0.95
N VAL A 23 0.13 -17.96 -1.07
CA VAL A 23 0.07 -17.00 -2.17
C VAL A 23 0.93 -15.74 -1.87
N VAL A 24 1.38 -15.55 -0.63
CA VAL A 24 2.00 -14.30 -0.16
C VAL A 24 3.45 -14.52 0.31
N SER A 25 4.28 -15.09 -0.55
CA SER A 25 5.71 -15.20 -0.27
C SER A 25 6.54 -15.21 -1.54
N ASN A 26 6.63 -14.04 -2.17
CA ASN A 26 7.76 -13.70 -3.04
C ASN A 26 8.05 -12.20 -2.87
N GLY A 27 9.24 -11.87 -2.37
CA GLY A 27 9.64 -10.54 -1.91
C GLY A 27 9.13 -9.39 -2.78
N GLY A 28 8.36 -8.48 -2.17
CA GLY A 28 7.89 -7.22 -2.75
C GLY A 28 6.83 -7.33 -3.87
N LYS A 29 6.73 -8.45 -4.60
CA LYS A 29 5.82 -8.61 -5.74
C LYS A 29 4.46 -9.14 -5.28
N GLY A 30 3.68 -8.28 -4.64
CA GLY A 30 2.30 -8.56 -4.23
C GLY A 30 1.82 -7.77 -3.03
N GLN A 31 2.73 -7.11 -2.31
CA GLN A 31 2.37 -6.31 -1.15
C GLN A 31 1.86 -4.92 -1.60
N ILE A 32 0.57 -4.67 -1.39
CA ILE A 32 -0.08 -3.43 -1.83
C ILE A 32 0.27 -2.23 -0.94
N TRP A 33 0.69 -2.51 0.30
CA TRP A 33 0.98 -1.53 1.34
C TRP A 33 1.88 -2.12 2.43
N SER A 34 2.67 -1.30 3.11
CA SER A 34 3.58 -1.76 4.15
C SER A 34 2.82 -2.42 5.32
N GLU A 35 3.42 -3.49 5.85
CA GLU A 35 2.90 -4.20 7.02
C GLU A 35 3.52 -3.66 8.30
N THR A 36 2.82 -3.90 9.40
CA THR A 36 3.34 -3.65 10.74
C THR A 36 3.19 -4.91 11.56
N LYS A 37 3.85 -4.98 12.72
CA LYS A 37 3.68 -6.09 13.67
C LYS A 37 2.21 -6.34 14.07
N LYS A 38 1.32 -5.35 13.92
CA LYS A 38 -0.08 -5.40 14.35
C LYS A 38 -1.09 -5.45 13.20
N ARG A 39 -0.68 -5.23 11.94
CA ARG A 39 -1.60 -5.08 10.81
C ARG A 39 -1.00 -5.66 9.54
N SER A 40 -1.79 -6.51 8.87
CA SER A 40 -1.53 -6.96 7.50
C SER A 40 -1.57 -5.78 6.51
N SER A 41 -1.08 -6.04 5.30
CA SER A 41 -0.95 -5.02 4.26
C SER A 41 -2.28 -4.32 3.97
N VAL A 42 -3.32 -5.12 3.72
CA VAL A 42 -4.68 -4.64 3.40
C VAL A 42 -5.29 -3.85 4.56
N THR A 43 -5.20 -4.37 5.79
CA THR A 43 -5.76 -3.69 6.97
C THR A 43 -5.03 -2.38 7.25
N ASN A 44 -3.71 -2.34 7.05
CA ASN A 44 -2.94 -1.11 7.24
C ASN A 44 -3.26 -0.07 6.15
N ALA A 45 -3.41 -0.49 4.90
CA ALA A 45 -3.86 0.37 3.81
C ALA A 45 -5.22 1.00 4.10
N TYR A 46 -6.20 0.18 4.51
CA TYR A 46 -7.54 0.66 4.83
C TYR A 46 -7.56 1.64 6.01
N LYS A 47 -6.75 1.39 7.05
CA LYS A 47 -6.57 2.36 8.14
C LYS A 47 -6.06 3.70 7.61
N HIS A 48 -5.02 3.71 6.77
CA HIS A 48 -4.49 4.95 6.21
C HIS A 48 -5.50 5.67 5.31
N TRP A 49 -6.30 4.94 4.54
CA TRP A 49 -7.44 5.50 3.81
C TRP A 49 -8.46 6.15 4.76
N LYS A 50 -8.81 5.52 5.87
CA LYS A 50 -9.76 6.09 6.84
C LYS A 50 -9.24 7.39 7.48
N ASP A 51 -7.93 7.51 7.68
CA ASP A 51 -7.32 8.68 8.31
C ASP A 51 -7.06 9.83 7.34
N HIS A 52 -6.61 9.52 6.12
CA HIS A 52 -6.14 10.52 5.15
C HIS A 52 -6.98 10.62 3.88
N GLY A 53 -7.90 9.68 3.64
CA GLY A 53 -8.70 9.65 2.41
C GLY A 53 -9.50 10.92 2.16
N ASN A 54 -10.00 11.55 3.23
CA ASN A 54 -10.74 12.81 3.17
C ASN A 54 -9.89 13.99 2.64
N GLU A 55 -8.57 13.89 2.66
CA GLU A 55 -7.65 14.91 2.11
C GLU A 55 -7.60 14.84 0.57
N PHE A 56 -8.10 13.76 -0.03
CA PHE A 56 -8.14 13.49 -1.47
C PHE A 56 -9.59 13.25 -1.92
N PRO A 57 -10.43 14.32 -1.99
CA PRO A 57 -11.85 14.19 -2.35
C PRO A 57 -12.10 13.62 -3.75
N GLU A 58 -11.08 13.60 -4.61
CA GLU A 58 -11.12 12.95 -5.92
C GLU A 58 -11.07 11.42 -5.86
N LEU A 59 -10.70 10.83 -4.72
CA LEU A 59 -10.61 9.40 -4.52
C LEU A 59 -11.86 8.89 -3.80
N ASN A 60 -12.43 7.80 -4.30
CA ASN A 60 -13.73 7.31 -3.84
C ASN A 60 -13.60 6.17 -2.81
N ASN A 61 -12.44 5.50 -2.77
CA ASN A 61 -12.26 4.30 -1.97
C ASN A 61 -10.78 4.00 -1.68
N ALA A 62 -10.56 3.04 -0.78
CA ALA A 62 -9.22 2.62 -0.36
C ALA A 62 -8.37 2.06 -1.50
N LYS A 63 -8.98 1.45 -2.52
CA LYS A 63 -8.25 0.92 -3.67
C LYS A 63 -7.64 2.07 -4.49
N GLU A 64 -8.43 3.08 -4.82
CA GLU A 64 -7.95 4.27 -5.53
C GLU A 64 -6.86 5.01 -4.75
N TYR A 65 -6.96 5.06 -3.42
CA TYR A 65 -5.91 5.60 -2.57
C TYR A 65 -4.60 4.82 -2.60
N VAL A 66 -4.67 3.49 -2.56
CA VAL A 66 -3.49 2.62 -2.73
C VAL A 66 -2.88 2.81 -4.13
N ASP A 67 -3.71 2.82 -5.18
CA ASP A 67 -3.27 3.04 -6.56
C ASP A 67 -2.60 4.41 -6.72
N ARG A 68 -3.19 5.47 -6.13
CA ARG A 68 -2.63 6.83 -6.08
C ARG A 68 -1.28 6.86 -5.39
N ALA A 69 -1.11 6.16 -4.26
CA ALA A 69 0.16 6.10 -3.55
C ALA A 69 1.26 5.42 -4.39
N HIS A 70 0.93 4.31 -5.05
CA HIS A 70 1.85 3.63 -5.98
C HIS A 70 2.21 4.53 -7.17
N ASN A 71 1.23 5.20 -7.77
CA ASN A 71 1.47 6.13 -8.88
C ASN A 71 2.35 7.30 -8.45
N PHE A 72 2.15 7.84 -7.25
CA PHE A 72 2.90 8.98 -6.74
C PHE A 72 4.40 8.68 -6.55
N LEU A 73 4.77 7.43 -6.25
CA LEU A 73 6.18 7.02 -6.19
C LEU A 73 6.90 7.26 -7.54
N ARG A 74 6.19 7.03 -8.64
CA ARG A 74 6.72 7.13 -10.01
C ARG A 74 6.61 8.53 -10.62
N ASP A 75 5.98 9.47 -9.92
CA ASP A 75 5.78 10.82 -10.42
C ASP A 75 7.12 11.57 -10.49
N PRO A 76 7.64 11.92 -11.68
CA PRO A 76 8.92 12.60 -11.81
C PRO A 76 8.88 14.07 -11.37
N SER A 77 7.69 14.67 -11.26
CA SER A 77 7.52 16.06 -10.85
C SER A 77 7.63 16.26 -9.34
N ALA A 78 7.39 15.20 -8.56
CA ALA A 78 7.52 15.24 -7.11
C ALA A 78 8.98 15.16 -6.66
N LEU A 79 9.37 16.05 -5.75
CA LEU A 79 10.64 15.99 -5.02
C LEU A 79 10.81 14.62 -4.40
N SER A 80 12.03 14.10 -4.40
CA SER A 80 12.34 12.78 -3.85
C SER A 80 13.58 12.84 -2.95
N ARG A 81 13.54 12.11 -1.84
CA ARG A 81 14.68 11.93 -0.96
C ARG A 81 14.72 10.51 -0.42
N THR A 82 15.89 9.88 -0.47
CA THR A 82 16.13 8.57 0.14
C THR A 82 16.81 8.76 1.50
N ARG A 83 16.22 8.21 2.55
CA ARG A 83 16.81 8.21 3.90
C ARG A 83 17.96 7.20 3.98
N PRO A 84 18.86 7.29 4.98
CA PRO A 84 19.95 6.32 5.16
C PRO A 84 19.48 4.86 5.33
N ASN A 85 18.27 4.63 5.84
CA ASN A 85 17.65 3.30 5.95
C ASN A 85 17.04 2.77 4.64
N GLY A 86 17.18 3.53 3.54
CA GLY A 86 16.64 3.20 2.22
C GLY A 86 15.18 3.59 2.00
N GLU A 87 14.47 4.13 2.99
CA GLU A 87 13.10 4.62 2.77
C GLU A 87 13.09 5.82 1.82
N ILE A 88 12.10 5.84 0.94
CA ILE A 88 11.93 6.89 -0.05
C ILE A 88 10.82 7.82 0.44
N LEU A 89 11.10 9.13 0.45
CA LEU A 89 10.12 10.18 0.66
C LEU A 89 9.85 10.89 -0.67
N LYS A 90 8.59 11.24 -0.89
CA LYS A 90 8.13 12.02 -2.04
C LYS A 90 7.30 13.20 -1.57
N TYR A 91 7.49 14.38 -2.17
CA TYR A 91 6.64 15.54 -1.93
C TYR A 91 6.43 16.34 -3.22
N ASP A 92 5.18 16.66 -3.52
CA ASP A 92 4.81 17.58 -4.59
C ASP A 92 4.11 18.79 -3.99
N SER A 93 4.69 19.98 -4.17
CA SER A 93 4.13 21.23 -3.68
C SER A 93 2.89 21.67 -4.45
N ARG A 94 2.70 21.23 -5.70
CA ARG A 94 1.55 21.64 -6.53
C ARG A 94 0.25 21.00 -6.04
N SER A 95 0.27 19.68 -5.82
CA SER A 95 -0.86 18.95 -5.23
C SER A 95 -0.85 18.94 -3.71
N ASN A 96 0.21 19.49 -3.10
CA ASN A 96 0.51 19.40 -1.68
C ASN A 96 0.44 17.94 -1.18
N THR A 97 1.02 16.99 -1.92
CA THR A 97 0.97 15.55 -1.58
C THR A 97 2.31 15.10 -1.02
N PHE A 98 2.30 14.46 0.14
CA PHE A 98 3.45 13.77 0.74
C PHE A 98 3.23 12.26 0.70
N GLY A 99 4.28 11.51 0.38
CA GLY A 99 4.30 10.05 0.43
C GLY A 99 5.58 9.51 1.06
N SER A 100 5.49 8.37 1.74
CA SER A 100 6.67 7.61 2.16
C SER A 100 6.56 6.15 1.79
N TYR A 101 7.70 5.53 1.50
CA TYR A 101 7.80 4.20 0.92
C TYR A 101 8.95 3.43 1.55
N THR A 102 8.84 2.10 1.58
CA THR A 102 9.97 1.23 1.92
C THR A 102 11.07 1.34 0.85
N LYS A 103 12.25 0.79 1.15
CA LYS A 103 13.35 0.67 0.17
C LYS A 103 12.97 -0.09 -1.11
N ASP A 104 11.99 -0.98 -1.03
CA ASP A 104 11.49 -1.76 -2.16
C ASP A 104 10.30 -1.07 -2.87
N GLY A 105 10.02 0.19 -2.51
CA GLY A 105 8.95 1.00 -3.12
C GLY A 105 7.54 0.70 -2.61
N ILE A 106 7.39 -0.05 -1.51
CA ILE A 106 6.06 -0.36 -0.97
C ILE A 106 5.52 0.86 -0.19
N PRO A 107 4.31 1.36 -0.49
CA PRO A 107 3.76 2.53 0.18
C PRO A 107 3.59 2.34 1.70
N LYS A 108 3.90 3.39 2.47
CA LYS A 108 3.71 3.46 3.92
C LYS A 108 2.68 4.50 4.34
N THR A 109 2.63 5.63 3.65
CA THR A 109 1.63 6.69 3.86
C THR A 109 1.48 7.54 2.59
N LEU A 110 0.34 8.19 2.46
CA LEU A 110 0.05 9.24 1.49
C LEU A 110 -0.91 10.26 2.13
N PHE A 111 -0.53 11.53 2.21
CA PHE A 111 -1.37 12.56 2.86
C PHE A 111 -1.04 13.95 2.34
N LYS A 112 -1.86 14.95 2.66
CA LYS A 112 -1.58 16.36 2.43
C LYS A 112 -1.07 17.01 3.72
N PRO A 113 0.22 17.38 3.83
CA PRO A 113 0.74 18.03 5.03
C PRO A 113 0.06 19.39 5.25
N ASP A 114 -0.08 19.75 6.52
CA ASP A 114 -0.72 20.97 6.98
C ASP A 114 0.26 21.74 7.90
N PRO A 115 0.66 22.96 7.54
CA PRO A 115 1.60 23.75 8.34
C PRO A 115 1.15 23.98 9.78
N SER A 116 -0.16 23.98 10.05
CA SER A 116 -0.70 24.14 11.40
C SER A 116 -0.56 22.90 12.28
N LYS A 117 -0.25 21.74 11.68
CA LYS A 117 -0.17 20.44 12.38
C LYS A 117 1.26 19.94 12.60
N HIS A 118 2.26 20.72 12.24
CA HIS A 118 3.66 20.36 12.43
C HIS A 118 4.52 21.57 12.82
N ARG A 119 5.73 21.31 13.34
CA ARG A 119 6.64 22.33 13.85
C ARG A 119 7.39 23.18 12.81
N HIS A 120 7.21 22.88 11.53
CA HIS A 120 7.89 23.58 10.42
C HIS A 120 7.02 24.71 9.89
N SER A 121 7.63 25.79 9.38
CA SER A 121 6.88 26.96 8.89
C SER A 121 6.19 26.69 7.55
N THR A 122 6.73 25.75 6.75
CA THR A 122 6.14 25.33 5.48
C THR A 122 6.12 23.81 5.32
N ASN A 123 5.26 23.30 4.43
CA ASN A 123 5.23 21.89 4.08
C ASN A 123 6.51 21.43 3.36
N LEU A 124 7.20 22.35 2.66
CA LEU A 124 8.48 22.08 2.03
C LEU A 124 9.58 21.87 3.08
N GLU A 125 9.62 22.71 4.11
CA GLU A 125 10.51 22.52 5.26
C GLU A 125 10.19 21.25 6.02
N TYR A 126 8.89 20.94 6.19
CA TYR A 126 8.47 19.67 6.79
C TYR A 126 9.05 18.47 6.03
N PHE A 127 8.95 18.46 4.68
CA PHE A 127 9.52 17.41 3.84
C PHE A 127 11.04 17.26 4.04
N TYR A 128 11.78 18.37 4.05
CA TYR A 128 13.23 18.32 4.31
C TYR A 128 13.58 17.97 5.76
N GLY A 129 12.69 18.22 6.72
CA GLY A 129 12.86 17.88 8.14
C GLY A 129 12.45 16.45 8.52
N GLN A 130 11.89 15.68 7.58
CA GLN A 130 11.58 14.26 7.78
C GLN A 130 12.83 13.38 7.79
#